data_AF-A0A9J6EPV1-F1
#
_entry.id   AF-A0A9J6EPV1-F1
#
_cell.length_a   1.000
_cell.length_b   1.000
_cell.length_c   1.000
_cell.angle_alpha   90.00
_cell.angle_beta   90.00
_cell.angle_gamma   90.00
#
_symmetry.space_group_name_H-M   'P 1'
#
loop_
_entity.id
_entity.type
_entity.pdbx_description
1 polymer ?
#
loop_
_entity_poly.entity_id
_entity_poly.type
_entity_poly.pdbx_seq_one_letter_code
_entity_poly.pdbx_strand_id
1 'polypeptide(L)'
;MAEELPPSVKMFGILYAVFNFRPKLEACLNCRQVGHRRDVCPLPNRLTCSSCGQKHPEDYPGTPQCVICGDAHKTGDRACKQRFQRGFSRLSRPRQRPQQEQQQEQPEFQLEKESFPSIDDRNRSNRSKSPGRNRSSRSRSPGRNRGSKGKSPGRSASQSRDFITKPKKVSWAKQASCSCCMLSDAKENSKTQETIERLMRENQELKQLLALVLERLSTLTAAPSASSPPLPISPSVIEPDMAAKSGTDIIDSSPQPAKKKRTEQPESWEDDFKSTSQKIQKEHRELKQKVDLGFTQIAELFNKIESILDVLVARLESLPQSQPSPAPSQP
;
A
#
# COMPACT_ATOMS: atom_id res chain seq x y z
N MET A 1 9.13 11.44 26.63
CA MET A 1 9.51 12.86 26.73
C MET A 1 10.01 13.26 25.35
N ALA A 2 9.64 14.42 24.81
CA ALA A 2 10.19 14.85 23.53
C ALA A 2 11.63 15.28 23.79
N GLU A 3 12.60 14.61 23.16
CA GLU A 3 14.00 15.01 23.22
C GLU A 3 14.12 16.40 22.60
N GLU A 4 14.51 17.39 23.40
CA GLU A 4 14.66 18.76 22.94
C GLU A 4 15.85 18.83 21.98
N LEU A 5 15.57 19.14 20.70
CA LEU A 5 16.63 19.35 19.73
C LEU A 5 17.50 20.55 20.16
N PRO A 6 18.83 20.48 19.99
CA PRO A 6 19.70 21.62 20.28
C PRO A 6 19.28 22.83 19.43
N PRO A 7 19.36 24.07 19.94
CA PRO A 7 18.89 25.25 19.20
C PRO A 7 19.70 25.53 17.92
N SER A 8 20.96 25.09 17.87
CA SER A 8 21.81 25.21 16.68
C SER A 8 22.82 24.07 16.58
N VAL A 9 23.23 23.77 15.35
CA VAL A 9 24.31 22.82 15.03
C VAL A 9 25.35 23.53 14.17
N LYS A 10 26.64 23.32 14.47
CA LYS A 10 27.75 23.88 13.71
C LYS A 10 28.13 22.93 12.57
N MET A 11 27.98 23.38 11.32
CA MET A 11 28.44 22.63 10.13
C MET A 11 29.37 23.53 9.32
N PHE A 12 30.57 23.04 8.98
CA PHE A 12 31.58 23.78 8.21
C PHE A 12 31.93 25.16 8.80
N GLY A 13 31.99 25.27 10.13
CA GLY A 13 32.29 26.54 10.81
C GLY A 13 31.09 27.48 10.99
N ILE A 14 29.95 27.21 10.34
CA ILE A 14 28.75 28.05 10.37
C ILE A 14 27.71 27.44 11.32
N LEU A 15 27.07 28.26 12.16
CA LEU A 15 25.96 27.84 13.03
C LEU A 15 24.64 27.87 12.25
N TYR A 16 23.94 26.73 12.23
CA TYR A 16 22.61 26.59 11.63
C TYR A 16 21.58 26.42 12.74
N ALA A 17 20.51 27.22 12.71
CA ALA A 17 19.37 27.02 13.60
C ALA A 17 18.70 25.68 13.28
N VAL A 18 18.47 24.87 14.31
CA VAL A 18 17.76 23.59 14.16
C VAL A 18 16.29 23.85 14.38
N PHE A 19 15.48 23.38 13.44
CA PHE A 19 14.03 23.38 13.58
C PHE A 19 13.53 21.95 13.59
N ASN A 20 12.52 21.69 14.43
CA ASN A 20 11.77 20.45 14.39
C ASN A 20 11.20 20.25 12.97
N PHE A 21 11.72 19.25 12.24
CA PHE A 21 11.22 18.92 10.92
C PHE A 21 9.73 18.55 11.01
N ARG A 22 8.86 19.38 10.44
CA ARG A 22 7.42 19.09 10.36
C ARG A 22 7.16 18.46 9.00
N PRO A 23 6.91 17.13 8.93
CA PRO A 23 6.55 16.51 7.66
C PRO A 23 5.31 17.22 7.13
N LYS A 24 5.34 17.61 5.86
CA LYS A 24 4.22 18.24 5.19
C LYS A 24 3.35 17.13 4.62
N LEU A 25 2.04 17.27 4.76
CA LEU A 25 1.12 16.43 4.00
C LEU A 25 1.18 16.86 2.54
N GLU A 26 1.56 15.92 1.69
CA GLU A 26 1.55 16.09 0.25
C GLU A 26 0.34 15.34 -0.33
N ALA A 27 -0.38 16.02 -1.21
CA ALA A 27 -1.48 15.45 -1.97
C ALA A 27 -1.06 15.39 -3.43
N CYS A 28 -1.35 14.27 -4.08
CA CYS A 28 -1.06 14.08 -5.48
C CYS A 28 -1.93 15.01 -6.33
N LEU A 29 -1.29 15.84 -7.14
CA LEU A 29 -1.97 16.78 -8.06
C LEU A 29 -2.58 16.09 -9.29
N ASN A 30 -2.54 14.76 -9.37
CA ASN A 30 -3.13 14.00 -10.47
C ASN A 30 -4.39 13.26 -10.02
N CYS A 31 -4.24 12.36 -9.02
CA CYS A 31 -5.35 11.57 -8.50
C CYS A 31 -6.04 12.18 -7.26
N ARG A 32 -5.55 13.33 -6.75
CA ARG A 32 -6.11 14.02 -5.58
C ARG A 32 -6.12 13.20 -4.29
N GLN A 33 -5.25 12.20 -4.15
CA GLN A 33 -5.09 11.44 -2.91
C GLN A 33 -3.90 11.95 -2.10
N VAL A 34 -4.01 11.94 -0.78
CA VAL A 34 -2.90 12.24 0.14
C VAL A 34 -1.93 11.06 0.23
N GLY A 35 -0.65 11.35 0.47
CA GLY A 35 0.36 10.33 0.80
C GLY A 35 1.33 9.97 -0.32
N HIS A 36 1.16 10.50 -1.53
CA HIS A 36 2.13 10.33 -2.61
C HIS A 36 2.24 11.56 -3.50
N ARG A 37 3.35 11.66 -4.22
CA ARG A 37 3.64 12.74 -5.18
C ARG A 37 3.18 12.36 -6.59
N ARG A 38 3.08 13.34 -7.49
CA ARG A 38 2.61 13.15 -8.88
C ARG A 38 3.48 12.15 -9.66
N ASP A 39 4.80 12.20 -9.47
CA ASP A 39 5.81 11.34 -10.12
C ASP A 39 5.72 9.87 -9.72
N VAL A 40 5.22 9.58 -8.51
CA VAL A 40 5.01 8.23 -7.99
C VAL A 40 3.53 7.89 -7.86
N CYS A 41 2.69 8.51 -8.68
CA CYS A 41 1.25 8.27 -8.63
C CYS A 41 0.92 6.89 -9.21
N PRO A 42 0.16 6.04 -8.48
CA PRO A 42 -0.27 4.74 -8.98
C PRO A 42 -1.29 4.86 -10.14
N LEU A 43 -1.87 6.05 -10.34
CA LEU A 43 -2.86 6.34 -11.37
C LEU A 43 -2.42 7.53 -12.25
N PRO A 44 -1.36 7.37 -13.07
CA PRO A 44 -0.79 8.47 -13.85
C PRO A 44 -1.76 9.03 -14.92
N ASN A 45 -2.71 8.23 -15.40
CA ASN A 45 -3.64 8.63 -16.46
C ASN A 45 -4.96 9.21 -15.93
N ARG A 46 -5.17 9.23 -14.61
CA ARG A 46 -6.41 9.74 -14.02
C ARG A 46 -6.28 11.24 -13.78
N LEU A 47 -6.45 12.02 -14.84
CA LEU A 47 -6.52 13.47 -14.76
C LEU A 47 -7.82 13.88 -14.05
N THR A 48 -7.71 14.24 -12.78
CA THR A 48 -8.78 14.95 -12.07
C THR A 48 -8.49 16.44 -12.11
N CYS A 49 -9.55 17.25 -12.09
CA CYS A 49 -9.41 18.70 -12.02
C CYS A 49 -8.45 19.12 -10.90
N SER A 50 -7.55 20.07 -11.14
CA SER A 50 -6.67 20.67 -10.11
C SER A 50 -7.37 21.72 -9.22
N SER A 51 -8.57 22.17 -9.59
CA SER A 51 -9.42 23.07 -8.81
C SER A 51 -10.46 22.32 -7.94
N CYS A 52 -11.42 21.58 -8.50
CA CYS A 52 -12.48 20.91 -7.73
C CYS A 52 -12.25 19.41 -7.42
N GLY A 53 -11.35 18.72 -8.12
CA GLY A 53 -11.05 17.28 -7.89
C GLY A 53 -12.05 16.31 -8.53
N GLN A 54 -13.08 16.82 -9.21
CA GLN A 54 -13.99 16.01 -10.02
C GLN A 54 -13.43 15.78 -11.43
N LYS A 55 -13.99 14.79 -12.14
CA LYS A 55 -13.72 14.57 -13.57
C LYS A 55 -14.65 15.46 -14.38
N HIS A 56 -14.08 16.36 -15.19
CA HIS A 56 -14.84 17.23 -16.09
C HIS A 56 -14.08 17.39 -17.42
N PRO A 57 -14.76 17.77 -18.52
CA PRO A 57 -14.12 18.22 -19.77
C PRO A 57 -13.31 19.51 -19.52
N GLU A 58 -12.26 19.76 -20.32
CA GLU A 58 -11.06 20.56 -19.94
C GLU A 58 -11.25 21.98 -19.38
N ASP A 59 -12.42 22.62 -19.45
CA ASP A 59 -12.61 24.03 -19.05
C ASP A 59 -13.74 24.24 -18.02
N TYR A 60 -13.64 23.63 -16.84
CA TYR A 60 -14.60 23.88 -15.76
C TYR A 60 -14.13 24.99 -14.79
N PRO A 61 -14.86 26.12 -14.67
CA PRO A 61 -14.58 27.18 -13.70
C PRO A 61 -15.02 26.77 -12.29
N GLY A 62 -14.44 25.71 -11.75
CA GLY A 62 -14.73 25.21 -10.41
C GLY A 62 -14.06 26.04 -9.33
N THR A 63 -14.75 26.23 -8.20
CA THR A 63 -14.12 26.76 -6.99
C THR A 63 -13.01 25.81 -6.52
N PRO A 64 -11.81 26.32 -6.22
CA PRO A 64 -10.70 25.47 -5.81
C PRO A 64 -11.00 24.88 -4.42
N GLN A 65 -10.95 23.56 -4.30
CA GLN A 65 -11.13 22.86 -3.03
C GLN A 65 -9.85 22.11 -2.65
N CYS A 66 -9.42 22.27 -1.40
CA CYS A 66 -8.24 21.62 -0.89
C CYS A 66 -8.52 20.18 -0.49
N VAL A 67 -7.75 19.22 -1.00
CA VAL A 67 -7.90 17.80 -0.61
C VAL A 67 -7.56 17.57 0.87
N ILE A 68 -6.63 18.35 1.41
CA ILE A 68 -6.10 18.12 2.76
C ILE A 68 -7.10 18.57 3.82
N CYS A 69 -7.71 19.75 3.66
CA CYS A 69 -8.62 20.32 4.65
C CYS A 69 -10.07 20.52 4.19
N GLY A 70 -10.37 20.41 2.90
CA GLY A 70 -11.71 20.62 2.34
C GLY A 70 -12.08 22.09 2.06
N ASP A 71 -11.24 23.05 2.47
CA ASP A 71 -11.53 24.49 2.32
C ASP A 71 -11.37 25.02 0.89
N ALA A 72 -11.91 26.22 0.64
CA ALA A 72 -11.90 26.92 -0.65
C ALA A 72 -10.54 27.56 -1.01
N HIS A 73 -9.49 26.74 -1.16
CA HIS A 73 -8.19 27.16 -1.68
C HIS A 73 -7.51 26.04 -2.51
N LYS A 74 -6.46 26.35 -3.26
CA LYS A 74 -5.77 25.34 -4.09
C LYS A 74 -5.02 24.36 -3.19
N THR A 75 -5.07 23.08 -3.56
CA THR A 75 -4.39 22.03 -2.79
C THR A 75 -2.88 22.29 -2.77
N GLY A 76 -2.31 22.47 -1.57
CA GLY A 76 -0.90 22.82 -1.38
C GLY A 76 -0.63 24.30 -1.11
N ASP A 77 -1.66 25.16 -1.10
CA ASP A 77 -1.52 26.56 -0.71
C ASP A 77 -0.95 26.71 0.71
N ARG A 78 -0.20 27.79 0.93
CA ARG A 78 0.32 28.15 2.25
C ARG A 78 -0.78 28.52 3.25
N ALA A 79 -1.99 28.83 2.74
CA ALA A 79 -3.18 29.07 3.54
C ALA A 79 -3.71 27.80 4.23
N CYS A 80 -3.34 26.61 3.76
CA CYS A 80 -3.78 25.34 4.35
C CYS A 80 -3.08 25.09 5.69
N LYS A 81 -3.73 25.43 6.81
CA LYS A 81 -3.21 25.19 8.16
C LYS A 81 -3.03 23.69 8.46
N GLN A 82 -3.89 22.84 7.91
CA GLN A 82 -3.82 21.39 8.12
C GLN A 82 -2.64 20.72 7.39
N ARG A 83 -2.04 21.36 6.38
CA ARG A 83 -0.86 20.85 5.68
C ARG A 83 0.31 20.54 6.61
N PHE A 84 0.39 21.25 7.74
CA PHE A 84 1.46 21.12 8.74
C PHE A 84 1.02 20.45 10.04
N GLN A 85 -0.24 20.02 10.16
CA GLN A 85 -0.72 19.34 11.36
C GLN A 85 -0.19 17.90 11.38
N ARG A 86 0.67 17.63 12.37
CA ARG A 86 1.15 16.27 12.68
C ARG A 86 -0.01 15.50 13.30
N GLY A 87 -0.80 14.80 12.48
CA GLY A 87 -1.97 14.06 12.96
C GLY A 87 -2.28 12.75 12.25
N PHE A 88 -1.83 12.54 11.02
CA PHE A 88 -2.21 11.34 10.26
C PHE A 88 -1.37 10.09 10.52
N SER A 89 -0.75 9.97 11.68
CA SER A 89 -0.26 8.68 12.18
C SER A 89 -1.40 7.66 12.39
N ARG A 90 -2.68 8.03 12.20
CA ARG A 90 -3.85 7.17 12.40
C ARG A 90 -4.95 7.26 11.34
N LEU A 91 -4.73 7.88 10.18
CA LEU A 91 -5.51 7.52 8.98
C LEU A 91 -4.90 6.28 8.30
N SER A 92 -4.42 5.34 9.13
CA SER A 92 -4.72 3.93 8.91
C SER A 92 -6.20 3.86 8.55
N ARG A 93 -6.46 3.80 7.25
CA ARG A 93 -7.60 3.16 6.61
C ARG A 93 -8.47 2.52 7.69
N PRO A 94 -9.68 3.02 8.02
CA PRO A 94 -10.62 2.16 8.73
C PRO A 94 -10.62 0.88 7.91
N ARG A 95 -10.05 -0.17 8.49
CA ARG A 95 -10.06 -1.51 7.91
C ARG A 95 -11.55 -1.73 7.78
N GLN A 96 -12.09 -1.56 6.58
CA GLN A 96 -13.44 -1.97 6.28
C GLN A 96 -13.37 -3.46 6.60
N ARG A 97 -13.77 -3.83 7.82
CA ARG A 97 -14.17 -5.18 8.15
C ARG A 97 -15.22 -5.46 7.08
N PRO A 98 -15.00 -6.42 6.17
CA PRO A 98 -16.07 -6.82 5.29
C PRO A 98 -17.26 -7.14 6.18
N GLN A 99 -18.37 -6.42 6.00
CA GLN A 99 -19.64 -6.64 6.69
C GLN A 99 -20.32 -7.94 6.21
N GLN A 100 -19.53 -8.96 5.83
CA GLN A 100 -20.03 -10.20 5.23
C GLN A 100 -20.17 -11.36 6.23
N GLU A 101 -19.90 -11.16 7.52
CA GLU A 101 -19.90 -12.23 8.53
C GLU A 101 -21.04 -12.12 9.57
N GLN A 102 -22.18 -11.49 9.22
CA GLN A 102 -23.36 -11.44 10.11
C GLN A 102 -24.62 -12.12 9.58
N GLN A 103 -24.55 -12.88 8.48
CA GLN A 103 -25.72 -13.61 7.94
C GLN A 103 -25.45 -15.06 7.51
N GLN A 104 -24.39 -15.72 7.99
CA GLN A 104 -24.36 -17.18 7.94
C GLN A 104 -24.76 -17.74 9.31
N GLU A 105 -26.07 -17.97 9.43
CA GLU A 105 -26.64 -18.95 10.35
C GLU A 105 -25.88 -20.26 10.17
N GLN A 106 -25.05 -20.62 11.14
CA GLN A 106 -24.52 -21.98 11.21
C GLN A 106 -25.62 -22.89 11.75
N PRO A 107 -25.88 -24.05 11.13
CA PRO A 107 -26.71 -25.07 11.74
C PRO A 107 -26.02 -25.62 13.00
N GLU A 108 -26.81 -25.70 14.06
CA GLU A 108 -26.48 -26.21 15.38
C GLU A 108 -25.93 -27.65 15.31
N PHE A 109 -24.61 -27.81 15.31
CA PHE A 109 -23.97 -29.11 15.58
C PHE A 109 -23.66 -29.18 17.08
N GLN A 110 -24.50 -29.92 17.81
CA GLN A 110 -24.25 -30.36 19.17
C GLN A 110 -23.12 -31.39 19.15
N LEU A 111 -21.90 -30.94 19.49
CA LEU A 111 -20.77 -31.84 19.75
C LEU A 111 -20.60 -31.98 21.26
N GLU A 112 -20.66 -33.22 21.73
CA GLU A 112 -20.60 -33.64 23.13
C GLU A 112 -19.36 -33.10 23.85
N LYS A 113 -19.61 -32.61 25.08
CA LYS A 113 -18.60 -32.23 26.06
C LYS A 113 -17.87 -33.48 26.55
N GLU A 114 -16.70 -33.75 26.00
CA GLU A 114 -15.70 -34.56 26.70
C GLU A 114 -14.81 -33.69 27.59
N SER A 115 -14.59 -34.23 28.78
CA SER A 115 -14.05 -33.61 29.98
C SER A 115 -12.56 -33.34 29.86
N PHE A 116 -12.14 -32.07 29.97
CA PHE A 116 -10.74 -31.70 30.19
C PHE A 116 -10.51 -31.39 31.69
N PRO A 117 -9.44 -31.92 32.31
CA PRO A 117 -9.17 -31.73 33.73
C PRO A 117 -8.72 -30.30 34.07
N SER A 118 -9.29 -29.75 35.15
CA SER A 118 -8.92 -28.46 35.74
C SER A 118 -7.49 -28.49 36.26
N ILE A 119 -6.64 -27.56 35.81
CA ILE A 119 -5.35 -27.27 36.42
C ILE A 119 -5.56 -26.04 37.30
N ASP A 120 -5.90 -26.31 38.56
CA ASP A 120 -5.77 -25.35 39.65
C ASP A 120 -4.39 -25.46 40.32
N ASP A 121 -3.93 -24.29 40.77
CA ASP A 121 -3.02 -24.05 41.88
C ASP A 121 -1.55 -24.52 41.85
N ARG A 122 -0.67 -23.59 41.47
CA ARG A 122 0.66 -23.43 42.12
C ARG A 122 1.09 -21.96 42.29
N ASN A 123 0.63 -21.36 43.39
CA ASN A 123 1.45 -20.85 44.50
C ASN A 123 2.92 -20.41 44.20
N ARG A 124 3.22 -19.11 44.38
CA ARG A 124 4.48 -18.45 44.87
C ARG A 124 4.60 -17.06 44.26
N SER A 125 4.96 -15.96 44.93
CA SER A 125 5.49 -15.75 46.28
C SER A 125 5.43 -14.26 46.61
N ASN A 126 5.15 -13.97 47.88
CA ASN A 126 5.45 -12.70 48.55
C ASN A 126 6.87 -12.19 48.25
N ARG A 127 7.01 -10.92 47.85
CA ARG A 127 8.25 -10.15 48.05
C ARG A 127 7.96 -8.74 48.55
N SER A 128 7.94 -8.66 49.87
CA SER A 128 8.44 -7.62 50.78
C SER A 128 8.76 -6.22 50.22
N LYS A 129 8.04 -5.24 50.78
CA LYS A 129 8.52 -4.01 51.44
C LYS A 129 9.98 -3.58 51.18
N SER A 130 10.13 -2.34 50.74
CA SER A 130 11.20 -1.43 51.17
C SER A 130 10.72 0.03 51.11
N PRO A 131 10.77 0.79 52.22
CA PRO A 131 10.52 2.23 52.25
C PRO A 131 11.86 3.01 52.32
N GLY A 132 12.13 3.88 51.35
CA GLY A 132 13.22 4.87 51.43
C GLY A 132 12.79 6.16 50.72
N ARG A 133 12.45 7.24 51.41
CA ARG A 133 13.33 8.25 52.05
C ARG A 133 14.44 8.77 51.12
N ASN A 134 14.21 9.94 50.52
CA ASN A 134 15.00 11.19 50.67
C ASN A 134 14.73 12.11 49.46
N ARG A 135 14.11 13.29 49.67
CA ARG A 135 14.78 14.56 50.00
C ARG A 135 15.82 14.97 48.95
N SER A 136 15.43 15.85 48.03
CA SER A 136 16.27 17.00 47.67
C SER A 136 15.42 18.12 47.08
N SER A 137 15.07 19.03 47.98
CA SER A 137 14.74 20.42 47.70
C SER A 137 15.98 21.12 47.15
N ARG A 138 15.94 21.58 45.90
CA ARG A 138 16.90 22.53 45.36
C ARG A 138 16.19 23.78 44.87
N SER A 139 15.89 24.64 45.85
CA SER A 139 15.81 26.08 45.69
C SER A 139 17.22 26.68 45.51
N ARG A 140 17.26 27.92 44.97
CA ARG A 140 18.42 28.81 44.63
C ARG A 140 18.69 28.87 43.12
N SER A 141 18.60 29.99 42.39
CA SER A 141 18.45 31.41 42.73
C SER A 141 17.96 32.22 41.50
N PRO A 142 17.28 33.36 41.70
CA PRO A 142 17.04 34.39 40.69
C PRO A 142 18.16 35.45 40.68
N GLY A 143 18.73 35.75 39.51
CA GLY A 143 19.73 36.82 39.32
C GLY A 143 19.44 37.56 38.01
N ARG A 144 18.80 38.73 38.08
CA ARG A 144 19.39 40.09 38.09
C ARG A 144 19.70 40.66 36.70
N ASN A 145 18.82 41.58 36.29
CA ASN A 145 19.09 42.90 35.72
C ASN A 145 20.52 43.23 35.26
N ARG A 146 20.63 43.61 33.98
CA ARG A 146 21.28 44.84 33.44
C ARG A 146 20.92 44.89 31.95
N GLY A 147 20.32 45.92 31.37
CA GLY A 147 20.37 47.34 31.71
C GLY A 147 21.30 48.06 30.73
N SER A 148 20.80 48.35 29.52
CA SER A 148 21.36 49.31 28.54
C SER A 148 20.35 49.38 27.39
N LYS A 149 19.38 50.30 27.33
CA LYS A 149 19.50 51.77 27.31
C LYS A 149 20.58 52.23 26.33
N GLY A 150 20.32 52.00 25.04
CA GLY A 150 20.97 52.66 23.92
C GLY A 150 19.92 53.41 23.12
N LYS A 151 19.58 54.62 23.57
CA LYS A 151 18.96 55.65 22.73
C LYS A 151 20.01 56.04 21.69
N SER A 152 19.68 55.97 20.41
CA SER A 152 20.24 56.86 19.40
C SER A 152 19.19 57.07 18.30
N PRO A 153 19.10 58.29 17.76
CA PRO A 153 17.89 58.83 17.15
C PRO A 153 17.85 58.60 15.64
N GLY A 154 16.68 58.90 15.07
CA GLY A 154 16.31 58.54 13.71
C GLY A 154 17.29 58.97 12.62
N ARG A 155 17.30 58.15 11.56
CA ARG A 155 17.45 58.64 10.20
C ARG A 155 16.35 58.04 9.34
N SER A 156 15.56 58.96 8.85
CA SER A 156 14.61 58.93 7.75
C SER A 156 14.89 57.88 6.68
N ALA A 157 13.81 57.18 6.34
CA ALA A 157 13.25 57.07 5.00
C ALA A 157 14.17 56.73 3.82
N SER A 158 13.64 55.79 3.04
CA SER A 158 13.78 55.58 1.59
C SER A 158 14.82 54.55 1.11
N GLN A 159 14.29 53.66 0.26
CA GLN A 159 14.96 52.68 -0.60
C GLN A 159 15.22 51.28 0.00
N SER A 160 14.10 50.55 0.09
CA SER A 160 13.95 49.22 -0.50
C SER A 160 14.97 48.94 -1.63
N ARG A 161 15.96 48.09 -1.34
CA ARG A 161 16.61 47.25 -2.33
C ARG A 161 16.69 45.84 -1.76
N ASP A 162 15.92 44.98 -2.39
CA ASP A 162 15.87 43.55 -2.17
C ASP A 162 17.28 42.93 -2.24
N PHE A 163 17.84 42.58 -1.09
CA PHE A 163 18.90 41.58 -1.03
C PHE A 163 18.28 40.21 -1.23
N ILE A 164 17.93 39.93 -2.49
CA ILE A 164 17.81 38.58 -3.03
C ILE A 164 19.18 37.94 -2.83
N THR A 165 19.34 37.19 -1.73
CA THR A 165 20.42 36.23 -1.59
C THR A 165 20.27 35.22 -2.70
N LYS A 166 21.02 35.42 -3.78
CA LYS A 166 21.11 34.50 -4.92
C LYS A 166 21.38 33.10 -4.36
N PRO A 167 20.52 32.09 -4.62
CA PRO A 167 20.84 30.72 -4.24
C PRO A 167 22.16 30.37 -4.93
N LYS A 168 23.14 29.91 -4.14
CA LYS A 168 24.36 29.30 -4.68
C LYS A 168 23.89 28.18 -5.62
N LYS A 169 24.00 28.44 -6.92
CA LYS A 169 23.82 27.46 -7.98
C LYS A 169 24.92 26.42 -7.77
N VAL A 170 24.66 25.41 -6.95
CA VAL A 170 25.44 24.18 -7.00
C VAL A 170 25.04 23.54 -8.32
N SER A 171 25.81 23.82 -9.36
CA SER A 171 25.55 23.26 -10.68
C SER A 171 25.80 21.76 -10.58
N TRP A 172 24.72 20.98 -10.59
CA TRP A 172 24.76 19.54 -10.84
C TRP A 172 25.64 19.17 -12.05
N ALA A 173 25.80 20.12 -12.99
CA ALA A 173 26.69 20.03 -14.14
C ALA A 173 28.17 19.71 -13.81
N LYS A 174 28.70 20.08 -12.63
CA LYS A 174 30.08 19.74 -12.24
C LYS A 174 30.25 18.31 -11.71
N GLN A 175 29.16 17.66 -11.30
CA GLN A 175 29.18 16.27 -10.87
C GLN A 175 28.99 15.31 -12.06
N ALA A 176 28.39 15.79 -13.16
CA ALA A 176 28.31 15.07 -14.43
C ALA A 176 29.60 15.12 -15.28
N SER A 177 30.56 16.00 -14.98
CA SER A 177 31.79 16.16 -15.77
C SER A 177 32.96 15.28 -15.30
N CYS A 178 32.76 14.39 -14.33
CA CYS A 178 33.79 13.42 -13.96
C CYS A 178 33.75 12.25 -14.96
N SER A 179 34.61 12.27 -15.99
CA SER A 179 34.62 11.26 -17.06
C SER A 179 35.11 9.87 -16.62
N CYS A 180 35.34 9.65 -15.32
CA CYS A 180 35.87 8.39 -14.79
C CYS A 180 34.79 7.43 -14.26
N CYS A 181 33.53 7.87 -14.08
CA CYS A 181 32.46 7.03 -13.52
C CYS A 181 31.44 6.51 -14.55
N MET A 182 31.51 6.92 -15.83
CA MET A 182 30.49 6.58 -16.86
C MET A 182 30.55 5.15 -17.40
N LEU A 183 31.60 4.37 -17.09
CA LEU A 183 31.75 3.02 -17.64
C LEU A 183 31.01 1.94 -16.83
N SER A 184 30.62 2.24 -15.59
CA SER A 184 29.87 1.30 -14.74
C SER A 184 28.38 1.24 -15.10
N ASP A 185 27.81 2.37 -15.56
CA ASP A 185 26.38 2.50 -15.83
C ASP A 185 25.94 1.78 -17.12
N ALA A 186 26.85 1.59 -18.07
CA ALA A 186 26.54 0.90 -19.33
C ALA A 186 26.15 -0.58 -19.12
N LYS A 187 26.77 -1.26 -18.14
CA LYS A 187 26.50 -2.66 -17.85
C LYS A 187 25.21 -2.85 -17.05
N GLU A 188 24.86 -1.89 -16.20
CA GLU A 188 23.57 -1.90 -15.50
C GLU A 188 22.41 -1.62 -16.47
N ASN A 189 22.59 -0.66 -17.39
CA ASN A 189 21.59 -0.36 -18.41
C ASN A 189 21.29 -1.58 -19.31
N SER A 190 22.31 -2.35 -19.72
CA SER A 190 22.11 -3.57 -20.51
C SER A 190 21.26 -4.62 -19.79
N LYS A 191 21.52 -4.89 -18.50
CA LYS A 191 20.71 -5.84 -17.70
C LYS A 191 19.27 -5.36 -17.53
N THR A 192 19.07 -4.05 -17.35
CA THR A 192 17.71 -3.50 -17.26
C THR A 192 16.95 -3.66 -18.58
N GLN A 193 17.63 -3.49 -19.72
CA GLN A 193 17.02 -3.64 -21.03
C GLN A 193 16.61 -5.10 -21.32
N GLU A 194 17.48 -6.07 -21.02
CA GLU A 194 17.14 -7.51 -21.11
C GLU A 194 15.94 -7.88 -20.23
N THR A 195 15.86 -7.29 -19.04
CA THR A 195 14.74 -7.50 -18.11
C THR A 195 13.43 -6.93 -18.66
N ILE A 196 13.47 -5.75 -19.28
CA ILE A 196 12.31 -5.13 -19.92
C ILE A 196 11.82 -5.98 -21.10
N GLU A 197 12.74 -6.44 -21.96
CA GLU A 197 12.41 -7.27 -23.11
C GLU A 197 11.84 -8.64 -22.70
N ARG A 198 12.34 -9.24 -21.61
CA ARG A 198 11.77 -10.45 -21.03
C ARG A 198 10.33 -10.22 -20.53
N LEU A 199 10.11 -9.17 -19.74
CA LEU A 199 8.78 -8.84 -19.21
C LEU A 199 7.78 -8.50 -20.31
N MET A 200 8.23 -7.91 -21.41
CA MET A 200 7.39 -7.66 -22.60
C MET A 200 6.93 -8.97 -23.26
N ARG A 201 7.82 -9.95 -23.41
CA ARG A 201 7.48 -11.28 -23.95
C ARG A 201 6.47 -12.01 -23.07
N GLU A 202 6.72 -12.04 -21.76
CA GLU A 202 5.78 -12.65 -20.79
C GLU A 202 4.40 -11.97 -20.82
N ASN A 203 4.35 -10.63 -20.92
CA ASN A 203 3.08 -9.91 -21.07
C ASN A 203 2.34 -10.28 -22.37
N GLN A 204 3.08 -10.51 -23.46
CA GLN A 204 2.50 -10.90 -24.74
C GLN A 204 1.93 -12.33 -24.68
N GLU A 205 2.66 -13.26 -24.06
CA GLU A 205 2.22 -14.64 -23.82
C GLU A 205 0.96 -14.68 -22.95
N LEU A 206 0.94 -13.92 -21.85
CA LEU A 206 -0.26 -13.80 -21.00
C LEU A 206 -1.48 -13.26 -21.76
N LYS A 207 -1.28 -12.29 -22.66
CA LYS A 207 -2.36 -11.78 -23.52
C LYS A 207 -2.89 -12.84 -24.49
N GLN A 208 -2.02 -13.66 -25.05
CA GLN A 208 -2.41 -14.77 -25.93
C GLN A 208 -3.21 -15.84 -25.16
N LEU A 209 -2.75 -16.21 -23.95
CA LEU A 209 -3.48 -17.15 -23.09
C LEU A 209 -4.86 -16.62 -22.70
N LEU A 210 -4.95 -15.33 -22.35
CA LEU A 210 -6.22 -14.69 -22.01
C LEU A 210 -7.19 -14.72 -23.21
N ALA A 211 -6.70 -14.46 -24.42
CA ALA A 211 -7.50 -14.55 -25.64
C ALA A 211 -8.04 -15.98 -25.88
N LEU A 212 -7.21 -17.01 -25.71
CA LEU A 212 -7.63 -18.42 -25.84
C LEU A 212 -8.69 -18.81 -24.80
N VAL A 213 -8.54 -18.35 -23.55
CA VAL A 213 -9.54 -18.61 -22.50
C VAL A 213 -10.87 -17.94 -22.84
N LEU A 214 -10.86 -16.71 -23.33
CA LEU A 214 -12.08 -16.01 -23.76
C LEU A 214 -12.75 -16.70 -24.94
N GLU A 215 -11.98 -17.16 -25.92
CA GLU A 215 -12.50 -17.94 -27.04
C GLU A 215 -13.16 -19.24 -26.55
N ARG A 216 -12.50 -19.96 -25.63
CA ARG A 216 -13.06 -21.18 -25.03
C ARG A 216 -14.35 -20.90 -24.27
N LEU A 217 -14.40 -19.84 -23.46
CA LEU A 217 -15.62 -19.43 -22.77
C LEU A 217 -16.74 -19.08 -23.76
N SER A 218 -16.42 -18.39 -24.86
CA SER A 218 -17.39 -18.09 -25.92
C SER A 218 -17.95 -19.34 -26.58
N THR A 219 -17.14 -20.39 -26.79
CA THR A 219 -17.66 -21.66 -27.33
C THR A 219 -18.58 -22.39 -26.36
N LEU A 220 -18.30 -22.32 -25.06
CA LEU A 220 -19.11 -22.94 -24.03
C LEU A 220 -20.44 -22.19 -23.81
N THR A 221 -20.45 -20.87 -23.97
CA THR A 221 -21.67 -20.05 -23.86
C THR A 221 -22.51 -20.04 -25.14
N ALA A 222 -21.89 -20.22 -26.31
CA ALA A 222 -22.59 -20.30 -27.60
C ALA A 222 -23.21 -21.69 -27.87
N ALA A 223 -22.95 -22.70 -27.04
CA ALA A 223 -23.65 -23.97 -27.12
C ALA A 223 -25.16 -23.70 -26.95
N PRO A 224 -25.98 -23.93 -27.98
CA PRO A 224 -27.39 -23.59 -27.94
C PRO A 224 -28.05 -24.40 -26.84
N SER A 225 -28.73 -23.71 -25.94
CA SER A 225 -29.68 -24.28 -24.98
C SER A 225 -30.86 -24.90 -25.74
N ALA A 226 -30.60 -25.96 -26.50
CA ALA A 226 -31.63 -26.83 -27.02
C ALA A 226 -32.15 -27.65 -25.84
N SER A 227 -33.43 -27.48 -25.54
CA SER A 227 -34.22 -28.20 -24.54
C SER A 227 -33.80 -28.03 -23.07
N SER A 228 -34.04 -26.84 -22.51
CA SER A 228 -34.56 -26.81 -21.13
C SER A 228 -36.06 -26.54 -21.19
N PRO A 229 -36.90 -27.42 -20.61
CA PRO A 229 -38.33 -27.19 -20.55
C PRO A 229 -38.62 -25.91 -19.74
N PRO A 230 -39.67 -25.16 -20.09
CA PRO A 230 -40.02 -23.91 -19.41
C PRO A 230 -40.28 -24.20 -17.92
N LEU A 231 -39.45 -23.63 -17.06
CA LEU A 231 -39.69 -23.68 -15.61
C LEU A 231 -40.93 -22.84 -15.27
N PRO A 232 -41.77 -23.33 -14.33
CA PRO A 232 -42.99 -22.65 -13.92
C PRO A 232 -42.66 -21.32 -13.22
N ILE A 233 -43.36 -20.29 -13.69
CA ILE A 233 -43.34 -18.92 -13.17
C ILE A 233 -43.66 -18.95 -11.68
N SER A 234 -42.66 -18.65 -10.85
CA SER A 234 -42.87 -18.45 -9.41
C SER A 234 -43.39 -17.02 -9.18
N PRO A 235 -44.39 -16.83 -8.30
CA PRO A 235 -45.07 -15.55 -8.13
C PRO A 235 -44.21 -14.51 -7.40
N SER A 236 -44.29 -13.30 -7.96
CA SER A 236 -43.89 -11.99 -7.41
C SER A 236 -43.93 -11.90 -5.88
N VAL A 237 -42.75 -11.82 -5.26
CA VAL A 237 -42.59 -11.36 -3.88
C VAL A 237 -42.70 -9.84 -3.89
N ILE A 238 -43.73 -9.36 -3.22
CA ILE A 238 -44.05 -7.96 -2.96
C ILE A 238 -42.93 -7.34 -2.12
N GLU A 239 -42.31 -6.27 -2.62
CA GLU A 239 -41.47 -5.37 -1.83
C GLU A 239 -42.34 -4.60 -0.82
N PRO A 240 -42.04 -4.63 0.49
CA PRO A 240 -42.60 -3.66 1.42
C PRO A 240 -41.74 -2.39 1.42
N ASP A 241 -42.36 -1.34 0.91
CA ASP A 241 -42.06 0.06 1.12
C ASP A 241 -42.00 0.37 2.63
N MET A 242 -40.83 0.77 3.14
CA MET A 242 -40.65 1.19 4.54
C MET A 242 -39.86 2.50 4.59
N ALA A 243 -40.63 3.57 4.37
CA ALA A 243 -40.77 4.73 5.25
C ALA A 243 -39.53 5.26 6.00
N ALA A 244 -39.21 6.50 5.65
CA ALA A 244 -38.44 7.47 6.40
C ALA A 244 -38.75 7.50 7.91
N LYS A 245 -37.69 7.48 8.74
CA LYS A 245 -37.68 8.11 10.07
C LYS A 245 -36.40 8.91 10.26
N SER A 246 -36.58 10.22 10.12
CA SER A 246 -35.78 11.27 10.75
C SER A 246 -35.74 11.08 12.27
N GLY A 247 -34.55 11.05 12.85
CA GLY A 247 -34.33 11.00 14.29
C GLY A 247 -32.98 11.61 14.63
N THR A 248 -32.95 12.93 14.69
CA THR A 248 -31.90 13.73 15.32
C THR A 248 -32.03 13.59 16.82
N ASP A 249 -31.09 12.90 17.47
CA ASP A 249 -30.85 13.10 18.91
C ASP A 249 -29.36 13.30 19.16
N ILE A 250 -29.08 14.53 19.57
CA ILE A 250 -27.82 15.05 20.03
C ILE A 250 -27.60 14.49 21.44
N ILE A 251 -26.65 13.56 21.59
CA ILE A 251 -26.09 13.20 22.90
C ILE A 251 -24.66 13.71 22.93
N ASP A 252 -24.54 14.94 23.45
CA ASP A 252 -23.28 15.50 23.94
C ASP A 252 -22.90 14.74 25.22
N SER A 253 -21.91 13.87 25.11
CA SER A 253 -21.27 13.24 26.26
C SER A 253 -19.77 13.29 26.03
N SER A 254 -19.23 14.48 26.29
CA SER A 254 -17.82 14.80 26.40
C SER A 254 -17.13 13.86 27.42
N PRO A 255 -16.26 12.93 27.00
CA PRO A 255 -15.56 12.05 27.92
C PRO A 255 -14.36 12.79 28.51
N GLN A 256 -14.36 12.92 29.83
CA GLN A 256 -13.23 13.50 30.58
C GLN A 256 -11.92 12.73 30.29
N PRO A 257 -10.77 13.42 30.19
CA PRO A 257 -9.48 12.80 29.94
C PRO A 257 -8.99 12.06 31.19
N ALA A 258 -9.33 10.78 31.30
CA ALA A 258 -8.73 9.88 32.27
C ALA A 258 -7.22 9.80 32.02
N LYS A 259 -6.45 10.26 33.01
CA LYS A 259 -4.99 10.24 33.05
C LYS A 259 -4.50 8.78 33.05
N LYS A 260 -4.36 8.19 31.86
CA LYS A 260 -3.74 6.89 31.66
C LYS A 260 -2.26 6.98 32.00
N LYS A 261 -1.91 6.45 33.17
CA LYS A 261 -0.56 6.12 33.60
C LYS A 261 0.04 5.23 32.50
N ARG A 262 1.00 5.79 31.77
CA ARG A 262 1.67 5.14 30.64
C ARG A 262 2.56 4.03 31.19
N THR A 263 2.03 2.82 31.23
CA THR A 263 2.80 1.61 31.48
C THR A 263 3.78 1.45 30.33
N GLU A 264 5.06 1.58 30.65
CA GLU A 264 6.17 1.31 29.74
C GLU A 264 6.18 -0.20 29.48
N GLN A 265 5.62 -0.62 28.35
CA GLN A 265 5.96 -1.90 27.73
C GLN A 265 6.70 -1.61 26.43
N PRO A 266 8.03 -1.61 26.44
CA PRO A 266 8.83 -1.85 25.25
C PRO A 266 9.06 -3.38 25.09
N GLU A 267 9.41 -3.81 23.88
CA GLU A 267 9.99 -5.13 23.50
C GLU A 267 9.07 -6.21 22.87
N SER A 268 7.75 -6.25 23.06
CA SER A 268 6.94 -7.37 22.50
C SER A 268 6.73 -7.35 20.97
N TRP A 269 6.89 -6.21 20.30
CA TRP A 269 6.54 -6.08 18.88
C TRP A 269 7.59 -6.67 17.92
N GLU A 270 8.85 -6.76 18.34
CA GLU A 270 9.91 -7.32 17.50
C GLU A 270 9.77 -8.84 17.36
N ASP A 271 9.32 -9.51 18.42
CA ASP A 271 9.07 -10.95 18.42
C ASP A 271 7.84 -11.31 17.58
N ASP A 272 6.78 -10.49 17.65
CA ASP A 272 5.61 -10.64 16.79
C ASP A 272 5.96 -10.45 15.31
N PHE A 273 6.82 -9.47 15.00
CA PHE A 273 7.28 -9.24 13.63
C PHE A 273 8.16 -10.38 13.13
N LYS A 274 9.11 -10.88 13.94
CA LYS A 274 9.96 -12.02 13.59
C LYS A 274 9.13 -13.30 13.40
N SER A 275 8.18 -13.56 14.28
CA SER A 275 7.25 -14.70 14.18
C SER A 275 6.42 -14.64 12.89
N THR A 276 5.86 -13.46 12.58
CA THR A 276 5.09 -13.27 11.34
C THR A 276 5.96 -13.42 10.10
N SER A 277 7.18 -12.89 10.12
CA SER A 277 8.14 -13.01 9.02
C SER A 277 8.53 -14.47 8.77
N GLN A 278 8.80 -15.25 9.82
CA GLN A 278 9.10 -16.67 9.73
C GLN A 278 7.90 -17.47 9.17
N LYS A 279 6.68 -17.14 9.59
CA LYS A 279 5.46 -17.77 9.07
C LYS A 279 5.32 -17.56 7.56
N ILE A 280 5.49 -16.32 7.09
CA ILE A 280 5.43 -15.98 5.66
C ILE A 280 6.53 -16.73 4.88
N GLN A 281 7.75 -16.79 5.41
CA GLN A 281 8.84 -17.54 4.76
C GLN A 281 8.59 -19.05 4.70
N LYS A 282 7.88 -19.62 5.68
CA LYS A 282 7.46 -21.02 5.66
C LYS A 282 6.41 -21.27 4.59
N GLU A 283 5.35 -20.45 4.56
CA GLU A 283 4.28 -20.54 3.55
C GLU A 283 4.83 -20.38 2.13
N HIS A 284 5.77 -19.45 1.92
CA HIS A 284 6.42 -19.27 0.62
C HIS A 284 7.23 -20.51 0.19
N ARG A 285 7.92 -21.17 1.13
CA ARG A 285 8.66 -22.42 0.85
C ARG A 285 7.70 -23.57 0.49
N GLU A 286 6.59 -23.71 1.21
CA GLU A 286 5.57 -24.72 0.93
C GLU A 286 4.91 -24.52 -0.44
N LEU A 287 4.56 -23.27 -0.78
CA LEU A 287 4.01 -22.95 -2.10
C LEU A 287 5.01 -23.25 -3.22
N LYS A 288 6.29 -22.91 -3.02
CA LYS A 288 7.34 -23.24 -3.98
C LYS A 288 7.45 -24.74 -4.22
N GLN A 289 7.45 -25.56 -3.16
CA GLN A 289 7.47 -27.01 -3.27
C GLN A 289 6.26 -27.57 -4.03
N LYS A 290 5.07 -27.01 -3.83
CA LYS A 290 3.86 -27.42 -4.57
C LYS A 290 3.96 -27.09 -6.05
N VAL A 291 4.52 -25.93 -6.40
CA VAL A 291 4.75 -25.53 -7.79
C VAL A 291 5.78 -26.45 -8.45
N ASP A 292 6.89 -26.73 -7.78
CA ASP A 292 7.93 -27.64 -8.28
C ASP A 292 7.37 -29.05 -8.51
N LEU A 293 6.54 -29.55 -7.58
CA LEU A 293 5.84 -30.84 -7.74
C LEU A 293 4.86 -30.83 -8.93
N GLY A 294 4.15 -29.73 -9.15
CA GLY A 294 3.27 -29.55 -10.31
C GLY A 294 4.05 -29.64 -11.63
N PHE A 295 5.22 -29.00 -11.70
CA PHE A 295 6.08 -29.11 -12.88
C PHE A 295 6.61 -30.53 -13.11
N THR A 296 6.95 -31.28 -12.06
CA THR A 296 7.37 -32.69 -12.23
C THR A 296 6.24 -33.58 -12.74
N GLN A 297 5.01 -33.37 -12.26
CA GLN A 297 3.85 -34.11 -12.76
C GLN A 297 3.55 -33.80 -14.22
N ILE A 298 3.66 -32.53 -14.62
CA ILE A 298 3.50 -32.12 -16.01
C ILE A 298 4.58 -32.77 -16.90
N ALA A 299 5.84 -32.78 -16.46
CA ALA A 299 6.92 -33.43 -17.19
C ALA A 299 6.69 -34.94 -17.37
N GLU A 300 6.18 -35.64 -16.35
CA GLU A 300 5.80 -37.05 -16.46
C GLU A 300 4.66 -37.27 -17.47
N LEU A 301 3.68 -36.37 -17.55
CA LEU A 301 2.62 -36.46 -18.55
C LEU A 301 3.16 -36.25 -19.97
N PHE A 302 4.09 -35.30 -20.17
CA PHE A 302 4.75 -35.12 -21.47
C PHE A 302 5.51 -36.38 -21.90
N ASN A 303 6.30 -36.97 -21.02
CA ASN A 303 7.02 -38.21 -21.32
C ASN A 303 6.06 -39.38 -21.67
N LYS A 304 4.89 -39.45 -21.01
CA LYS A 304 3.85 -40.44 -21.35
C LYS A 304 3.26 -40.19 -22.74
N ILE A 305 3.01 -38.92 -23.08
CA ILE A 305 2.49 -38.55 -24.41
C ILE A 305 3.52 -38.87 -25.49
N GLU A 306 4.80 -38.54 -25.28
CA GLU A 306 5.89 -38.89 -26.19
C GLU A 306 5.96 -40.40 -26.43
N SER A 307 5.90 -41.20 -25.36
CA SER A 307 5.88 -42.66 -25.48
C SER A 307 4.67 -43.20 -26.28
N ILE A 308 3.48 -42.60 -26.12
CA ILE A 308 2.30 -42.97 -26.91
C ILE A 308 2.51 -42.60 -28.39
N LEU A 309 3.06 -41.42 -28.66
CA LEU A 309 3.36 -40.98 -30.02
C LEU A 309 4.36 -41.90 -30.70
N ASP A 310 5.42 -42.33 -30.00
CA ASP A 310 6.40 -43.28 -30.54
C ASP A 310 5.74 -44.61 -30.92
N VAL A 311 4.82 -45.14 -30.09
CA VAL A 311 4.06 -46.36 -30.41
C VAL A 311 3.16 -46.17 -31.63
N LEU A 312 2.53 -45.01 -31.77
CA LEU A 312 1.67 -44.70 -32.92
C LEU A 312 2.49 -44.55 -34.20
N VAL A 313 3.65 -43.89 -34.14
CA VAL A 313 4.59 -43.76 -35.26
C VAL A 313 5.07 -45.13 -35.70
N ALA A 314 5.54 -45.97 -34.77
CA ALA A 314 5.97 -47.33 -35.08
C ALA A 314 4.84 -48.17 -35.72
N ARG A 315 3.59 -47.98 -35.27
CA ARG A 315 2.43 -48.66 -35.85
C ARG A 315 2.13 -48.18 -37.27
N LEU A 316 2.23 -46.87 -37.54
CA LEU A 316 2.06 -46.31 -38.87
C LEU A 316 3.13 -46.81 -39.84
N GLU A 317 4.39 -46.90 -39.40
CA GLU A 317 5.49 -47.45 -40.20
C GLU A 317 5.33 -48.95 -40.49
N SER A 318 4.66 -49.69 -39.60
CA SER A 318 4.36 -51.12 -39.79
C SER A 318 3.17 -51.42 -40.72
N LEU A 319 2.40 -50.40 -41.11
CA LEU A 319 1.28 -50.62 -42.03
C LEU A 319 1.82 -51.08 -43.39
N PRO A 320 1.36 -52.22 -43.92
CA PRO A 320 1.82 -52.71 -45.21
C PRO A 320 1.53 -51.62 -46.25
N GLN A 321 2.58 -51.13 -46.90
CA GLN A 321 2.43 -50.21 -48.03
C GLN A 321 1.49 -50.89 -49.00
N SER A 322 0.29 -50.33 -49.15
CA SER A 322 -0.70 -50.83 -50.09
C SER A 322 -0.04 -50.79 -51.46
N GLN A 323 0.39 -51.96 -51.94
CA GLN A 323 0.94 -52.11 -53.27
C GLN A 323 -0.09 -51.50 -54.23
N PRO A 324 0.30 -50.49 -55.05
CA PRO A 324 -0.64 -49.86 -55.97
C PRO A 324 -1.24 -50.97 -56.83
N SER A 325 -2.58 -51.10 -56.77
CA SER A 325 -3.27 -52.11 -57.55
C SER A 325 -2.86 -51.96 -59.01
N PRO A 326 -2.50 -53.06 -59.70
CA PRO A 326 -2.04 -52.99 -61.08
C PRO A 326 -3.12 -52.29 -61.91
N ALA A 327 -2.70 -51.25 -62.64
CA ALA A 327 -3.58 -50.46 -63.48
C ALA A 327 -4.36 -51.39 -64.42
N PRO A 328 -5.67 -51.19 -64.61
CA PRO A 328 -6.45 -52.00 -65.52
C PRO A 328 -5.88 -51.82 -66.93
N SER A 329 -5.28 -52.88 -67.45
CA SER A 329 -4.82 -52.98 -68.84
C SER A 329 -6.02 -52.77 -69.77
N GLN A 330 -6.01 -51.64 -70.48
CA GLN A 330 -7.07 -51.32 -71.46
C GLN A 330 -6.95 -52.26 -72.68
N PRO A 331 -8.08 -52.79 -73.19
CA PRO A 331 -8.12 -53.70 -74.33
C PRO A 331 -7.93 -53.01 -75.68
#